data_AF-A0A7C5GQ88-F1
#
_entry.id   AF-A0A7C5GQ88-F1
#
_cell.length_a   1.000
_cell.length_b   1.000
_cell.length_c   1.000
_cell.angle_alpha   90.00
_cell.angle_beta   90.00
_cell.angle_gamma   90.00
#
_symmetry.space_group_name_H-M   'P 1'
#
loop_
_entity.id
_entity.type
_entity.pdbx_description
1 polymer ?
#
loop_
_entity_poly.entity_id
_entity_poly.type
_entity_poly.pdbx_seq_one_letter_code
_entity_poly.pdbx_strand_id
1 'polypeptide(L)'
;MIKKIFHGLTLLVMLGIGIAGAMYLNKNKPTVERDESRLTAKVVNVMPIKRQAFRAHVTAYGNVAPALTLQGKAQVSGKVTYVHPELKAGGSIVAGTTVVKIDPEDYQVSLDQTLADLSASEAQREQILQEQRNSKKTLDLAQRNLNIGEKELARLTSLSDRGLIAASTVDDEAQKVLQLRQSVTDLEGQLATYRSRLDNAEAQIKRAKQQVKGQKTTLGRTEVKIPFDARVNVANVEKGEFVSVGNTLFEASNVDGVEIQAELPMQHTKRLLSAIHGASLNVAPANSAQLINDIHLKAQVRWVDGGEQAIWEARV
;
A
#
# COMPACT_ATOMS: atom_id res chain seq x y z
N MET A 1 144.35 -27.01 -1.03
CA MET A 1 143.45 -27.26 -2.19
C MET A 1 141.97 -27.08 -1.80
N ILE A 2 141.67 -26.01 -1.06
CA ILE A 2 140.43 -25.78 -0.32
C ILE A 2 140.03 -24.33 -0.63
N LYS A 3 139.08 -24.14 -1.56
CA LYS A 3 138.28 -22.90 -1.80
C LYS A 3 137.41 -22.95 -3.07
N LYS A 4 137.66 -23.87 -4.02
CA LYS A 4 136.85 -24.02 -5.26
C LYS A 4 135.61 -24.93 -5.13
N ILE A 5 135.47 -25.71 -4.05
CA ILE A 5 134.34 -26.63 -3.85
C ILE A 5 133.15 -25.95 -3.11
N PHE A 6 133.38 -24.83 -2.41
CA PHE A 6 132.34 -24.15 -1.63
C PHE A 6 131.39 -23.28 -2.49
N HIS A 7 131.85 -22.77 -3.65
CA HIS A 7 131.01 -21.99 -4.58
C HIS A 7 130.09 -22.87 -5.45
N GLY A 8 130.39 -24.16 -5.59
CA GLY A 8 129.51 -25.11 -6.30
C GLY A 8 128.28 -25.49 -5.47
N LEU A 9 128.40 -25.52 -4.13
CA LEU A 9 127.32 -25.91 -3.24
C LEU A 9 126.25 -24.82 -3.08
N THR A 10 126.65 -23.54 -3.07
CA THR A 10 125.70 -22.41 -2.96
C THR A 10 124.86 -22.21 -4.21
N LEU A 11 125.41 -22.53 -5.39
CA LEU A 11 124.69 -22.46 -6.67
C LEU A 11 123.67 -23.61 -6.81
N LEU A 12 123.97 -24.78 -6.22
CA LEU A 12 123.08 -25.95 -6.19
C LEU A 12 121.90 -25.75 -5.22
N VAL A 13 122.09 -25.05 -4.10
CA VAL A 13 121.00 -24.71 -3.17
C VAL A 13 120.05 -23.67 -3.76
N MET A 14 120.56 -22.67 -4.50
CA MET A 14 119.70 -21.68 -5.16
C MET A 14 118.90 -22.29 -6.33
N LEU A 15 119.52 -23.21 -7.08
CA LEU A 15 118.84 -23.99 -8.12
C LEU A 15 117.79 -24.93 -7.52
N GLY A 16 118.09 -25.54 -6.36
CA GLY A 16 117.15 -26.37 -5.61
C GLY A 16 115.92 -25.59 -5.11
N ILE A 17 116.11 -24.35 -4.63
CA ILE A 17 115.01 -23.47 -4.20
C ILE A 17 114.19 -23.01 -5.41
N GLY A 18 114.82 -22.72 -6.55
CA GLY A 18 114.12 -22.38 -7.80
C GLY A 18 113.28 -23.53 -8.35
N ILE A 19 113.81 -24.76 -8.31
CA ILE A 19 113.09 -25.97 -8.74
C ILE A 19 111.96 -26.30 -7.76
N ALA A 20 112.18 -26.15 -6.45
CA ALA A 20 111.13 -26.34 -5.44
C ALA A 20 110.01 -25.29 -5.58
N GLY A 21 110.36 -24.03 -5.86
CA GLY A 21 109.38 -22.98 -6.14
C GLY A 21 108.56 -23.24 -7.41
N ALA A 22 109.22 -23.67 -8.50
CA ALA A 22 108.53 -24.01 -9.75
C ALA A 22 107.62 -25.24 -9.60
N MET A 23 108.01 -26.25 -8.82
CA MET A 23 107.16 -27.40 -8.49
C MET A 23 105.96 -27.00 -7.62
N TYR A 24 106.14 -26.06 -6.68
CA TYR A 24 105.05 -25.57 -5.83
C TYR A 24 103.99 -24.81 -6.64
N LEU A 25 104.41 -24.01 -7.63
CA LEU A 25 103.50 -23.28 -8.53
C LEU A 25 102.83 -24.16 -9.59
N ASN A 26 103.44 -25.28 -9.99
CA ASN A 26 102.81 -26.22 -10.94
C ASN A 26 101.82 -27.18 -10.25
N LYS A 27 102.05 -27.52 -8.96
CA LYS A 27 101.14 -28.35 -8.15
C LYS A 27 99.86 -27.60 -7.72
N ASN A 28 99.86 -26.27 -7.81
CA ASN A 28 98.74 -25.40 -7.45
C ASN A 28 98.10 -24.67 -8.66
N LYS A 29 98.15 -25.26 -9.86
CA LYS A 29 97.36 -24.76 -11.00
C LYS A 29 95.87 -25.00 -10.72
N PRO A 30 95.03 -23.96 -10.57
CA PRO A 30 93.60 -24.17 -10.38
C PRO A 30 93.01 -24.72 -11.67
N THR A 31 92.57 -25.97 -11.63
CA THR A 31 91.65 -26.52 -12.62
C THR A 31 90.37 -25.69 -12.53
N VAL A 32 90.04 -24.95 -13.59
CA VAL A 32 88.76 -24.25 -13.70
C VAL A 32 87.69 -25.32 -13.85
N GLU A 33 87.16 -25.79 -12.72
CA GLU A 33 85.84 -26.40 -12.68
C GLU A 33 84.88 -25.37 -13.24
N ARG A 34 84.29 -25.69 -14.38
CA ARG A 34 83.16 -24.96 -14.95
C ARG A 34 82.04 -25.11 -13.94
N ASP A 35 81.96 -24.14 -13.03
CA ASP A 35 80.87 -23.95 -12.09
C ASP A 35 79.61 -23.85 -12.95
N GLU A 36 78.91 -24.97 -13.10
CA GLU A 36 77.54 -24.98 -13.59
C GLU A 36 76.76 -24.14 -12.59
N SER A 37 76.71 -22.85 -12.89
CA SER A 37 75.83 -21.84 -12.33
C SER A 37 74.79 -22.50 -11.44
N ARG A 38 75.15 -22.66 -10.17
CA ARG A 38 74.15 -22.77 -9.12
C ARG A 38 73.51 -21.40 -9.16
N LEU A 39 72.49 -21.26 -10.00
CA LEU A 39 71.44 -20.27 -9.83
C LEU A 39 71.04 -20.45 -8.37
N THR A 40 71.56 -19.57 -7.52
CA THR A 40 71.16 -19.46 -6.13
C THR A 40 69.70 -19.09 -6.25
N ALA A 41 68.81 -20.09 -6.17
CA ALA A 41 67.39 -19.90 -6.30
C ALA A 41 67.01 -18.94 -5.20
N LYS A 42 66.80 -17.67 -5.58
CA LYS A 42 66.49 -16.61 -4.65
C LYS A 42 65.19 -17.02 -4.00
N VAL A 43 65.20 -17.20 -2.68
CA VAL A 43 64.00 -17.58 -1.95
C VAL A 43 62.97 -16.47 -2.16
N VAL A 44 61.97 -16.78 -2.95
CA VAL A 44 60.85 -15.88 -3.24
C VAL A 44 59.62 -16.43 -2.56
N ASN A 45 58.92 -15.55 -1.84
CA ASN A 45 57.62 -15.88 -1.31
C ASN A 45 56.64 -15.88 -2.49
N VAL A 46 56.09 -17.04 -2.81
CA VAL A 46 55.00 -17.18 -3.78
C VAL A 46 53.69 -17.38 -3.03
N MET A 47 52.65 -16.66 -3.45
CA MET A 47 51.29 -16.86 -2.96
C MET A 47 50.47 -17.49 -4.09
N PRO A 48 50.13 -18.79 -4.03
CA PRO A 48 49.32 -19.43 -5.06
C PRO A 48 47.90 -18.81 -5.05
N ILE A 49 47.52 -18.18 -6.17
CA ILE A 49 46.21 -17.56 -6.32
C ILE A 49 45.18 -18.67 -6.62
N LYS A 50 44.21 -18.84 -5.72
CA LYS A 50 43.04 -19.67 -5.97
C LYS A 50 41.87 -18.76 -6.37
N ARG A 51 41.10 -19.16 -7.39
CA ARG A 51 39.83 -18.48 -7.69
C ARG A 51 38.90 -18.69 -6.51
N GLN A 52 38.51 -17.59 -5.86
CA GLN A 52 37.51 -17.56 -4.82
C GLN A 52 36.35 -16.70 -5.29
N ALA A 53 35.11 -17.16 -5.06
CA ALA A 53 33.94 -16.35 -5.30
C ALA A 53 33.96 -15.16 -4.33
N PHE A 54 34.21 -13.96 -4.85
CA PHE A 54 34.18 -12.73 -4.07
C PHE A 54 32.76 -12.13 -4.10
N ARG A 55 32.18 -11.89 -2.93
CA ARG A 55 30.93 -11.15 -2.81
C ARG A 55 31.27 -9.73 -2.35
N ALA A 56 31.05 -8.75 -3.21
CA ALA A 56 31.20 -7.36 -2.82
C ALA A 56 30.18 -7.03 -1.73
N HIS A 57 30.65 -6.47 -0.62
CA HIS A 57 29.81 -5.93 0.43
C HIS A 57 30.15 -4.45 0.65
N VAL A 58 29.16 -3.68 1.05
CA VAL A 58 29.31 -2.28 1.45
C VAL A 58 28.65 -2.12 2.81
N THR A 59 29.25 -1.33 3.68
CA THR A 59 28.69 -0.96 4.98
C THR A 59 28.26 0.48 4.92
N ALA A 60 27.02 0.74 5.27
CA ALA A 60 26.45 2.08 5.40
C ALA A 60 25.88 2.24 6.80
N TYR A 61 25.91 3.48 7.29
CA TYR A 61 25.29 3.85 8.55
C TYR A 61 23.97 4.55 8.26
N GLY A 62 22.98 4.30 9.11
CA GLY A 62 21.65 4.85 8.94
C GLY A 62 20.94 5.00 10.26
N ASN A 63 19.97 5.91 10.29
CA ASN A 63 19.11 6.10 11.43
C ASN A 63 17.91 5.15 11.36
N VAL A 64 17.50 4.64 12.53
CA VAL A 64 16.31 3.79 12.65
C VAL A 64 15.09 4.70 12.77
N ALA A 65 14.13 4.53 11.87
CA ALA A 65 12.84 5.19 11.88
C ALA A 65 11.71 4.14 11.96
N PRO A 66 10.54 4.48 12.50
CA PRO A 66 9.39 3.60 12.43
C PRO A 66 8.95 3.39 10.98
N ALA A 67 8.56 2.17 10.63
CA ALA A 67 8.11 1.87 9.27
C ALA A 67 6.80 2.60 8.90
N LEU A 68 5.99 2.98 9.89
CA LEU A 68 4.74 3.72 9.69
C LEU A 68 4.52 4.68 10.85
N THR A 69 4.18 5.92 10.53
CA THR A 69 3.78 6.95 11.49
C THR A 69 2.41 7.50 11.11
N LEU A 70 1.52 7.58 12.09
CA LEU A 70 0.17 8.10 11.96
C LEU A 70 0.02 9.38 12.77
N GLN A 71 -0.47 10.43 12.10
CA GLN A 71 -0.98 11.63 12.76
C GLN A 71 -2.51 11.51 12.85
N GLY A 72 -3.01 11.23 14.04
CA GLY A 72 -4.44 11.17 14.31
C GLY A 72 -5.02 12.59 14.34
N LYS A 73 -5.71 13.00 13.27
CA LYS A 73 -6.34 14.32 13.18
C LYS A 73 -7.84 14.26 13.44
N ALA A 74 -8.39 15.29 14.07
CA ALA A 74 -9.82 15.45 14.25
C ALA A 74 -10.50 15.64 12.89
N GLN A 75 -11.50 14.82 12.59
CA GLN A 75 -12.31 14.94 11.36
C GLN A 75 -13.63 15.69 11.59
N VAL A 76 -13.98 15.92 12.86
CA VAL A 76 -15.18 16.62 13.31
C VAL A 76 -14.80 17.55 14.45
N SER A 77 -15.56 18.63 14.65
CA SER A 77 -15.34 19.58 15.74
C SER A 77 -16.17 19.23 16.96
N GLY A 78 -15.68 19.54 18.15
CA GLY A 78 -16.45 19.38 19.37
C GLY A 78 -15.57 19.26 20.61
N LYS A 79 -16.21 19.12 21.75
CA LYS A 79 -15.53 18.92 23.03
C LYS A 79 -15.07 17.47 23.16
N VAL A 80 -13.87 17.26 23.66
CA VAL A 80 -13.34 15.92 23.92
C VAL A 80 -13.93 15.39 25.22
N THR A 81 -14.69 14.30 25.14
CA THR A 81 -15.36 13.68 26.28
C THR A 81 -14.52 12.56 26.90
N TYR A 82 -13.63 11.96 26.12
CA TYR A 82 -12.78 10.87 26.55
C TYR A 82 -11.42 10.89 25.83
N VAL A 83 -10.37 10.58 26.59
CA VAL A 83 -9.01 10.31 26.10
C VAL A 83 -8.54 9.01 26.74
N HIS A 84 -7.98 8.11 25.95
CA HIS A 84 -7.52 6.80 26.41
C HIS A 84 -6.34 6.95 27.40
N PRO A 85 -6.30 6.21 28.52
CA PRO A 85 -5.24 6.36 29.54
C PRO A 85 -3.80 6.09 29.05
N GLU A 86 -3.67 5.27 28.01
CA GLU A 86 -2.39 4.98 27.33
C GLU A 86 -2.10 5.93 26.16
N LEU A 87 -2.94 6.94 25.92
CA LEU A 87 -2.63 8.04 24.98
C LEU A 87 -1.69 9.04 25.65
N LYS A 88 -0.45 8.62 25.88
CA LYS A 88 0.63 9.41 26.46
C LYS A 88 1.95 8.95 25.85
N ALA A 89 2.96 9.81 25.85
CA ALA A 89 4.27 9.48 25.27
C ALA A 89 4.80 8.14 25.82
N GLY A 90 5.16 7.22 24.93
CA GLY A 90 5.63 5.87 25.23
C GLY A 90 4.54 4.82 25.47
N GLY A 91 3.26 5.21 25.58
CA GLY A 91 2.13 4.30 25.74
C GLY A 91 1.94 3.39 24.53
N SER A 92 1.42 2.18 24.76
CA SER A 92 1.16 1.19 23.70
C SER A 92 -0.34 0.94 23.58
N ILE A 93 -0.87 1.01 22.36
CA ILE A 93 -2.30 0.85 22.08
C ILE A 93 -2.49 -0.15 20.94
N VAL A 94 -3.39 -1.11 21.14
CA VAL A 94 -3.71 -2.14 20.14
C VAL A 94 -4.62 -1.58 19.05
N ALA A 95 -4.51 -2.12 17.84
CA ALA A 95 -5.38 -1.80 16.71
C ALA A 95 -6.88 -1.88 17.07
N GLY A 96 -7.67 -0.98 16.51
CA GLY A 96 -9.12 -0.86 16.73
C GLY A 96 -9.53 -0.16 18.03
N THR A 97 -8.59 0.11 18.95
CA THR A 97 -8.89 0.77 20.23
C THR A 97 -9.32 2.22 20.00
N THR A 98 -10.35 2.66 20.74
CA THR A 98 -10.79 4.07 20.72
C THR A 98 -9.91 4.90 21.61
N VAL A 99 -9.32 5.94 21.02
CA VAL A 99 -8.25 6.72 21.63
C VAL A 99 -8.78 8.07 22.12
N VAL A 100 -9.66 8.68 21.33
CA VAL A 100 -10.29 9.95 21.64
C VAL A 100 -11.77 9.84 21.29
N LYS A 101 -12.66 10.33 22.15
CA LYS A 101 -14.06 10.56 21.81
C LYS A 101 -14.36 12.05 21.88
N ILE A 102 -14.97 12.54 20.81
CA ILE A 102 -15.55 13.87 20.71
C ILE A 102 -17.03 13.75 21.06
N ASP A 103 -17.59 14.79 21.67
CA ASP A 103 -18.99 14.85 22.06
C ASP A 103 -19.92 14.53 20.86
N PRO A 104 -20.71 13.45 20.94
CA PRO A 104 -21.54 13.02 19.82
C PRO A 104 -22.92 13.69 19.78
N GLU A 105 -23.31 14.47 20.80
CA GLU A 105 -24.71 14.88 21.00
C GLU A 105 -25.31 15.61 19.79
N ASP A 106 -24.63 16.64 19.28
CA ASP A 106 -25.07 17.40 18.09
C ASP A 106 -25.15 16.51 16.83
N TYR A 107 -24.24 15.54 16.71
CA TYR A 107 -24.19 14.61 15.58
C TYR A 107 -25.30 13.55 15.66
N GLN A 108 -25.67 13.14 16.87
CA GLN A 108 -26.78 12.23 17.09
C GLN A 108 -28.12 12.91 16.79
N VAL A 109 -28.31 14.15 17.25
CA VAL A 109 -29.50 14.96 16.91
C VAL A 109 -29.63 15.13 15.39
N SER A 110 -28.51 15.44 14.72
CA SER A 110 -28.48 15.56 13.25
C SER A 110 -28.82 14.24 12.55
N LEU A 111 -28.36 13.10 13.08
CA LEU A 111 -28.72 11.78 12.58
C LEU A 111 -30.22 11.50 12.75
N ASP A 112 -30.76 11.78 13.94
CA ASP A 112 -32.17 11.54 14.27
C ASP A 112 -33.11 12.37 13.38
N GLN A 113 -32.75 13.62 13.07
CA GLN A 113 -33.47 14.45 12.09
C GLN A 113 -33.52 13.79 10.71
N THR A 114 -32.38 13.31 10.19
CA THR A 114 -32.36 12.64 8.87
C THR A 114 -33.09 11.29 8.86
N LEU A 115 -33.16 10.60 10.00
CA LEU A 115 -33.97 9.39 10.16
C LEU A 115 -35.48 9.73 10.11
N ALA A 116 -35.89 10.83 10.73
CA ALA A 116 -37.26 11.32 10.64
C ALA A 116 -37.63 11.71 9.20
N ASP A 117 -36.74 12.39 8.47
CA ASP A 117 -36.93 12.74 7.06
C ASP A 117 -37.08 11.50 6.16
N LEU A 118 -36.27 10.47 6.42
CA LEU A 118 -36.40 9.17 5.75
C LEU A 118 -37.77 8.54 6.03
N SER A 119 -38.18 8.52 7.29
CA SER A 119 -39.48 7.98 7.69
C SER A 119 -40.64 8.73 7.03
N ALA A 120 -40.58 10.06 6.96
CA ALA A 120 -41.57 10.88 6.27
C ALA A 120 -41.63 10.57 4.76
N SER A 121 -40.47 10.37 4.13
CA SER A 121 -40.39 9.99 2.71
C SER A 121 -40.97 8.59 2.44
N GLU A 122 -40.74 7.65 3.35
CA GLU A 122 -41.30 6.30 3.28
C GLU A 122 -42.82 6.31 3.48
N ALA A 123 -43.33 7.11 4.43
CA ALA A 123 -44.76 7.30 4.66
C ALA A 123 -45.45 7.90 3.42
N GLN A 124 -44.84 8.88 2.76
CA GLN A 124 -45.37 9.48 1.54
C GLN A 124 -45.49 8.44 0.41
N ARG A 125 -44.49 7.56 0.24
CA ARG A 125 -44.56 6.48 -0.74
C ARG A 125 -45.71 5.51 -0.44
N GLU A 126 -45.92 5.14 0.83
CA GLU A 126 -47.05 4.28 1.18
C GLU A 126 -48.40 4.94 0.98
N GLN A 127 -48.53 6.24 1.23
CA GLN A 127 -49.74 6.97 0.90
C GLN A 127 -50.05 6.86 -0.60
N ILE A 128 -49.06 7.10 -1.47
CA ILE A 128 -49.22 6.98 -2.93
C ILE A 128 -49.60 5.55 -3.33
N LEU A 129 -49.02 4.53 -2.70
CA LEU A 129 -49.39 3.13 -2.94
C LEU A 129 -50.83 2.83 -2.52
N GLN A 130 -51.28 3.38 -1.39
CA GLN A 130 -52.66 3.22 -0.94
C GLN A 130 -53.65 3.91 -1.89
N GLU A 131 -53.35 5.12 -2.34
CA GLU A 131 -54.12 5.84 -3.35
C GLU A 131 -54.19 5.03 -4.65
N GLN A 132 -53.06 4.50 -5.12
CA GLN A 132 -53.01 3.64 -6.32
C GLN A 132 -53.86 2.37 -6.14
N ARG A 133 -53.79 1.71 -4.98
CA ARG A 133 -54.62 0.53 -4.66
C ARG A 133 -56.11 0.87 -4.73
N ASN A 134 -56.51 2.02 -4.20
CA ASN A 134 -57.88 2.49 -4.25
C ASN A 134 -58.32 2.81 -5.68
N SER A 135 -57.52 3.56 -6.45
CA SER A 135 -57.80 3.86 -7.86
C SER A 135 -57.94 2.60 -8.72
N LYS A 136 -57.14 1.55 -8.48
CA LYS A 136 -57.28 0.26 -9.17
C LYS A 136 -58.63 -0.42 -8.89
N LYS A 137 -59.10 -0.40 -7.64
CA LYS A 137 -60.42 -0.94 -7.30
C LYS A 137 -61.54 -0.16 -7.98
N THR A 138 -61.43 1.17 -8.03
CA THR A 138 -62.40 2.02 -8.73
C THR A 138 -62.42 1.73 -10.23
N LEU A 139 -61.26 1.55 -10.86
CA LEU A 139 -61.17 1.16 -12.27
C LEU A 139 -61.83 -0.21 -12.53
N ASP A 140 -61.59 -1.21 -11.67
CA ASP A 140 -62.24 -2.53 -11.81
C ASP A 140 -63.78 -2.41 -11.80
N LEU A 141 -64.33 -1.62 -10.89
CA LEU A 141 -65.77 -1.37 -10.83
C LEU A 141 -66.29 -0.64 -12.07
N ALA A 142 -65.59 0.39 -12.54
CA ALA A 142 -65.95 1.12 -13.75
C ALA A 142 -65.93 0.20 -14.98
N GLN A 143 -64.93 -0.68 -15.08
CA GLN A 143 -64.82 -1.65 -16.17
C GLN A 143 -65.96 -2.67 -16.16
N ARG A 144 -66.37 -3.13 -14.97
CA ARG A 144 -67.55 -4.02 -14.83
C ARG A 144 -68.83 -3.31 -15.27
N ASN A 145 -69.02 -2.05 -14.89
CA ASN A 145 -70.16 -1.25 -15.30
C ASN A 145 -70.19 -1.04 -16.81
N LEU A 146 -69.05 -0.73 -17.43
CA LEU A 146 -68.91 -0.64 -18.88
C LEU A 146 -69.31 -1.95 -19.57
N ASN A 147 -68.81 -3.09 -19.08
CA ASN A 147 -69.16 -4.41 -19.64
C ASN A 147 -70.67 -4.70 -19.55
N ILE A 148 -71.31 -4.34 -18.44
CA ILE A 148 -72.77 -4.45 -18.29
C ILE A 148 -73.49 -3.56 -19.32
N GLY A 149 -73.07 -2.29 -19.45
CA GLY A 149 -73.65 -1.36 -20.43
C GLY A 149 -73.45 -1.81 -21.88
N GLU A 150 -72.27 -2.30 -22.24
CA GLU A 150 -71.99 -2.82 -23.59
C GLU A 150 -72.86 -4.04 -23.92
N LYS A 151 -73.12 -4.93 -22.95
CA LYS A 151 -74.04 -6.06 -23.12
C LYS A 151 -75.49 -5.61 -23.30
N GLU A 152 -75.92 -4.62 -22.54
CA GLU A 152 -77.28 -4.08 -22.64
C GLU A 152 -77.50 -3.38 -23.97
N LEU A 153 -76.54 -2.55 -24.41
CA LEU A 153 -76.56 -1.94 -25.74
C LEU A 153 -76.67 -3.00 -26.84
N ALA A 154 -75.85 -4.06 -26.79
CA ALA A 154 -75.92 -5.16 -27.76
C ALA A 154 -77.30 -5.87 -27.76
N ARG A 155 -77.91 -6.04 -26.58
CA ARG A 155 -79.25 -6.62 -26.43
C ARG A 155 -80.32 -5.71 -27.07
N LEU A 156 -80.24 -4.40 -26.83
CA LEU A 156 -81.17 -3.42 -27.40
C LEU A 156 -81.01 -3.30 -28.92
N THR A 157 -79.78 -3.26 -29.44
CA THR A 157 -79.52 -3.29 -30.90
C THR A 157 -80.20 -4.51 -31.54
N SER A 158 -80.03 -5.70 -30.97
CA SER A 158 -80.68 -6.92 -31.46
C SER A 158 -82.21 -6.87 -31.44
N LEU A 159 -82.82 -6.19 -30.46
CA LEU A 159 -84.27 -5.99 -30.39
C LEU A 159 -84.75 -4.95 -31.40
N SER A 160 -83.98 -3.89 -31.63
CA SER A 160 -84.25 -2.84 -32.62
C SER A 160 -84.18 -3.39 -34.05
N ASP A 161 -83.19 -4.23 -34.35
CA ASP A 161 -83.05 -4.91 -35.65
C ASP A 161 -84.25 -5.81 -35.99
N ARG A 162 -84.92 -6.32 -34.95
CA ARG A 162 -86.18 -7.08 -35.06
C ARG A 162 -87.44 -6.20 -35.11
N GLY A 163 -87.30 -4.87 -35.07
CA GLY A 163 -88.40 -3.91 -35.07
C GLY A 163 -89.21 -3.84 -33.77
N LEU A 164 -88.66 -4.30 -32.64
CA LEU A 164 -89.38 -4.40 -31.36
C LEU A 164 -89.23 -3.17 -30.46
N ILE A 165 -88.27 -2.28 -30.73
CA ILE A 165 -88.04 -1.03 -30.00
C ILE A 165 -87.67 0.11 -30.97
N ALA A 166 -87.71 1.35 -30.49
CA ALA A 166 -87.35 2.53 -31.28
C ALA A 166 -85.82 2.72 -31.38
N ALA A 167 -85.34 3.26 -32.51
CA ALA A 167 -83.92 3.56 -32.71
C ALA A 167 -83.36 4.53 -31.67
N SER A 168 -84.15 5.52 -31.23
CA SER A 168 -83.78 6.44 -30.15
C SER A 168 -83.44 5.74 -28.83
N THR A 169 -84.05 4.58 -28.53
CA THR A 169 -83.72 3.80 -27.33
C THR A 169 -82.32 3.20 -27.41
N VAL A 170 -81.85 2.81 -28.61
CA VAL A 170 -80.48 2.33 -28.82
C VAL A 170 -79.51 3.51 -28.73
N ASP A 171 -79.84 4.64 -29.34
CA ASP A 171 -79.00 5.85 -29.31
C ASP A 171 -78.79 6.37 -27.87
N ASP A 172 -79.86 6.39 -27.06
CA ASP A 172 -79.80 6.79 -25.65
C ASP A 172 -78.87 5.88 -24.84
N GLU A 173 -78.94 4.56 -25.05
CA GLU A 173 -78.05 3.61 -24.37
C GLU A 173 -76.61 3.72 -24.89
N ALA A 174 -76.42 3.96 -26.20
CA ALA A 174 -75.11 4.17 -26.79
C ALA A 174 -74.41 5.39 -26.17
N GLN A 175 -75.14 6.48 -25.94
CA GLN A 175 -74.60 7.66 -25.23
C GLN A 175 -74.16 7.32 -23.80
N LYS A 176 -74.91 6.50 -23.05
CA LYS A 176 -74.50 6.06 -21.71
C LYS A 176 -73.24 5.20 -21.74
N VAL A 177 -73.13 4.27 -22.69
CA VAL A 177 -71.92 3.44 -22.87
C VAL A 177 -70.70 4.30 -23.19
N LEU A 178 -70.85 5.33 -24.04
CA LEU A 178 -69.76 6.28 -24.32
C LEU A 178 -69.31 7.03 -23.06
N GLN A 179 -70.24 7.43 -22.19
CA GLN A 179 -69.90 8.05 -20.89
C GLN A 179 -69.17 7.08 -19.96
N LEU A 180 -69.61 5.82 -19.88
CA LEU A 180 -68.92 4.78 -19.11
C LEU A 180 -67.50 4.53 -19.64
N ARG A 181 -67.33 4.47 -20.97
CA ARG A 181 -66.03 4.29 -21.60
C ARG A 181 -65.10 5.48 -21.32
N GLN A 182 -65.62 6.72 -21.43
CA GLN A 182 -64.88 7.92 -21.05
C GLN A 182 -64.40 7.83 -19.59
N SER A 183 -65.29 7.44 -18.66
CA SER A 183 -64.94 7.28 -17.25
C SER A 183 -63.83 6.23 -17.02
N VAL A 184 -63.82 5.13 -17.76
CA VAL A 184 -62.75 4.12 -17.71
C VAL A 184 -61.43 4.73 -18.19
N THR A 185 -61.43 5.38 -19.36
CA THR A 185 -60.24 6.01 -19.93
C THR A 185 -59.64 7.06 -19.00
N ASP A 186 -60.48 7.86 -18.33
CA ASP A 186 -60.02 8.85 -17.36
C ASP A 186 -59.32 8.20 -16.15
N LEU A 187 -59.89 7.11 -15.61
CA LEU A 187 -59.30 6.35 -14.50
C LEU A 187 -58.00 5.64 -14.89
N GLU A 188 -57.90 5.12 -16.11
CA GLU A 188 -56.67 4.55 -16.67
C GLU A 188 -55.58 5.61 -16.79
N GLY A 189 -55.94 6.80 -17.30
CA GLY A 189 -55.05 7.96 -17.38
C GLY A 189 -54.52 8.35 -16.00
N GLN A 190 -55.40 8.43 -14.99
CA GLN A 190 -54.99 8.67 -13.60
C GLN A 190 -54.04 7.58 -13.09
N LEU A 191 -54.33 6.30 -13.36
CA LEU A 191 -53.48 5.18 -12.95
C LEU A 191 -52.08 5.23 -13.56
N ALA A 192 -51.97 5.67 -14.81
CA ALA A 192 -50.69 5.85 -15.48
C ALA A 192 -49.79 6.89 -14.78
N THR A 193 -50.39 7.93 -14.16
CA THR A 193 -49.61 8.98 -13.47
C THR A 193 -48.92 8.50 -12.19
N TYR A 194 -49.44 7.46 -11.51
CA TYR A 194 -48.85 6.97 -10.27
C TYR A 194 -47.44 6.41 -10.45
N ARG A 195 -47.10 5.90 -11.66
CA ARG A 195 -45.74 5.44 -11.94
C ARG A 195 -44.71 6.55 -11.70
N SER A 196 -44.93 7.72 -12.31
CA SER A 196 -44.04 8.87 -12.13
C SER A 196 -44.02 9.37 -10.68
N ARG A 197 -45.17 9.36 -9.99
CA ARG A 197 -45.24 9.74 -8.56
C ARG A 197 -44.43 8.80 -7.66
N LEU A 198 -44.52 7.49 -7.91
CA LEU A 198 -43.74 6.48 -7.18
C LEU A 198 -42.26 6.58 -7.48
N ASP A 199 -41.87 6.80 -8.75
CA ASP A 199 -40.47 6.99 -9.13
C ASP A 199 -39.87 8.22 -8.41
N ASN A 200 -40.63 9.32 -8.32
CA ASN A 200 -40.23 10.52 -7.58
C ASN A 200 -40.10 10.27 -6.07
N ALA A 201 -41.04 9.53 -5.47
CA ALA A 201 -40.99 9.16 -4.06
C ALA A 201 -39.80 8.23 -3.75
N GLU A 202 -39.52 7.27 -4.62
CA GLU A 202 -38.36 6.37 -4.49
C GLU A 202 -37.04 7.15 -4.61
N ALA A 203 -36.96 8.11 -5.53
CA ALA A 203 -35.81 9.00 -5.64
C ALA A 203 -35.62 9.86 -4.38
N GLN A 204 -36.70 10.32 -3.74
CA GLN A 204 -36.66 11.02 -2.44
C GLN A 204 -36.15 10.11 -1.32
N ILE A 205 -36.68 8.89 -1.19
CA ILE A 205 -36.20 7.89 -0.22
C ILE A 205 -34.72 7.61 -0.43
N LYS A 206 -34.27 7.45 -1.68
CA LYS A 206 -32.85 7.23 -1.99
C LYS A 206 -31.99 8.39 -1.51
N ARG A 207 -32.41 9.64 -1.70
CA ARG A 207 -31.70 10.82 -1.19
C ARG A 207 -31.66 10.84 0.34
N ALA A 208 -32.78 10.62 1.01
CA ALA A 208 -32.87 10.57 2.47
C ALA A 208 -31.96 9.46 3.05
N LYS A 209 -31.93 8.28 2.44
CA LYS A 209 -31.00 7.19 2.82
C LYS A 209 -29.53 7.59 2.70
N GLN A 210 -29.15 8.34 1.66
CA GLN A 210 -27.77 8.83 1.53
C GLN A 210 -27.44 9.88 2.61
N GLN A 211 -28.40 10.75 2.96
CA GLN A 211 -28.21 11.72 4.04
C GLN A 211 -28.00 11.02 5.39
N VAL A 212 -28.84 10.02 5.71
CA VAL A 212 -28.66 9.18 6.91
C VAL A 212 -27.27 8.51 6.93
N LYS A 213 -26.84 7.95 5.80
CA LYS A 213 -25.49 7.36 5.69
C LYS A 213 -24.38 8.38 5.95
N GLY A 214 -24.53 9.59 5.42
CA GLY A 214 -23.61 10.71 5.66
C GLY A 214 -23.53 11.07 7.14
N GLN A 215 -24.68 11.19 7.82
CA GLN A 215 -24.72 11.54 9.24
C GLN A 215 -24.17 10.41 10.12
N LYS A 216 -24.46 9.14 9.82
CA LYS A 216 -23.84 7.99 10.51
C LYS A 216 -22.32 7.98 10.39
N THR A 217 -21.81 8.32 9.20
CA THR A 217 -20.35 8.39 8.97
C THR A 217 -19.74 9.53 9.79
N THR A 218 -20.41 10.69 9.83
CA THR A 218 -19.97 11.85 10.62
C THR A 218 -20.01 11.56 12.11
N LEU A 219 -21.06 10.90 12.61
CA LEU A 219 -21.13 10.41 13.98
C LEU A 219 -20.00 9.42 14.28
N GLY A 220 -19.70 8.50 13.36
CA GLY A 220 -18.57 7.57 13.51
C GLY A 220 -17.20 8.27 13.63
N ARG A 221 -17.03 9.46 13.03
CA ARG A 221 -15.80 10.27 13.13
C ARG A 221 -15.61 10.91 14.51
N THR A 222 -16.62 10.90 15.38
CA THR A 222 -16.49 11.35 16.78
C THR A 222 -15.66 10.36 17.60
N GLU A 223 -15.60 9.08 17.20
CA GLU A 223 -14.75 8.07 17.81
C GLU A 223 -13.46 7.88 16.99
N VAL A 224 -12.36 8.43 17.49
CA VAL A 224 -11.06 8.29 16.83
C VAL A 224 -10.39 7.00 17.30
N LYS A 225 -10.16 6.08 16.35
CA LYS A 225 -9.56 4.76 16.60
C LYS A 225 -8.18 4.65 15.97
N ILE A 226 -7.32 3.84 16.57
CA ILE A 226 -6.00 3.51 16.02
C ILE A 226 -6.13 2.32 15.04
N PRO A 227 -5.55 2.37 13.83
CA PRO A 227 -5.73 1.33 12.80
C PRO A 227 -4.75 0.15 12.87
N PHE A 228 -3.67 0.23 13.66
CA PHE A 228 -2.63 -0.80 13.81
C PHE A 228 -2.05 -0.76 15.24
N ASP A 229 -1.29 -1.77 15.64
CA ASP A 229 -0.65 -1.76 16.97
C ASP A 229 0.41 -0.65 17.04
N ALA A 230 0.16 0.34 17.90
CA ALA A 230 0.88 1.60 17.86
C ALA A 230 1.48 1.97 19.20
N ARG A 231 2.69 2.53 19.15
CA ARG A 231 3.30 3.24 20.27
C ARG A 231 3.10 4.74 20.08
N VAL A 232 2.58 5.40 21.11
CA VAL A 232 2.26 6.83 21.10
C VAL A 232 3.54 7.64 21.27
N ASN A 233 3.80 8.55 20.33
CA ASN A 233 4.94 9.48 20.39
C ASN A 233 4.56 10.69 21.25
N VAL A 234 3.46 11.36 20.88
CA VAL A 234 2.94 12.53 21.59
C VAL A 234 1.41 12.54 21.57
N ALA A 235 0.82 13.06 22.64
CA ALA A 235 -0.61 13.34 22.75
C ALA A 235 -0.79 14.86 22.87
N ASN A 236 -1.58 15.44 21.97
CA ASN A 236 -1.81 16.88 21.87
C ASN A 236 -3.26 17.24 22.24
N VAL A 237 -3.94 16.40 23.02
CA VAL A 237 -5.34 16.58 23.37
C VAL A 237 -5.64 16.11 24.78
N GLU A 238 -6.45 16.88 25.50
CA GLU A 238 -6.91 16.54 26.85
C GLU A 238 -8.43 16.41 26.94
N LYS A 239 -8.92 15.70 27.96
CA LYS A 239 -10.35 15.59 28.24
C LYS A 239 -10.90 16.97 28.62
N GLY A 240 -11.98 17.37 27.95
CA GLY A 240 -12.65 18.64 28.17
C GLY A 240 -12.19 19.74 27.22
N GLU A 241 -11.10 19.54 26.47
CA GLU A 241 -10.62 20.46 25.46
C GLU A 241 -11.57 20.50 24.25
N PHE A 242 -11.65 21.64 23.57
CA PHE A 242 -12.39 21.78 22.33
C PHE A 242 -11.46 21.63 21.14
N VAL A 243 -11.82 20.76 20.20
CA VAL A 243 -11.02 20.50 18.99
C VAL A 243 -11.79 20.89 17.73
N SER A 244 -11.04 21.38 16.74
CA SER A 244 -11.56 21.72 15.41
C SER A 244 -11.10 20.70 14.36
N VAL A 245 -11.80 20.65 13.23
CA VAL A 245 -11.41 19.80 12.10
C VAL A 245 -9.98 20.14 11.65
N GLY A 246 -9.14 19.11 11.53
CA GLY A 246 -7.74 19.24 11.15
C GLY A 246 -6.76 19.32 12.32
N ASN A 247 -7.21 19.57 13.56
CA ASN A 247 -6.35 19.55 14.73
C ASN A 247 -5.69 18.18 14.90
N THR A 248 -4.37 18.16 15.12
CA THR A 248 -3.63 16.94 15.43
C THR A 248 -3.89 16.55 16.88
N LEU A 249 -4.51 15.39 17.11
CA LEU A 249 -4.86 14.88 18.44
C LEU A 249 -3.72 14.08 19.06
N PHE A 250 -3.04 13.26 18.25
CA PHE A 250 -1.90 12.45 18.68
C PHE A 250 -1.03 12.06 17.49
N GLU A 251 0.19 11.64 17.79
CA GLU A 251 1.09 10.97 16.86
C GLU A 251 1.45 9.59 17.42
N ALA A 252 1.36 8.56 16.59
CA ALA A 252 1.69 7.20 16.96
C ALA A 252 2.40 6.47 15.82
N SER A 253 3.32 5.57 16.17
CA SER A 253 4.13 4.82 15.21
C SER A 253 3.95 3.31 15.40
N ASN A 254 4.03 2.56 14.31
CA ASN A 254 3.90 1.09 14.33
C ASN A 254 5.09 0.44 15.07
N VAL A 255 4.82 -0.67 15.76
CA VAL A 255 5.79 -1.49 16.50
C VAL A 255 6.30 -2.69 15.69
N ASP A 256 5.58 -3.13 14.65
CA ASP A 256 5.86 -4.36 13.90
C ASP A 256 7.14 -4.32 13.05
N GLY A 257 7.63 -3.12 12.72
CA GLY A 257 8.76 -2.97 11.83
C GLY A 257 9.43 -1.60 11.91
N VAL A 258 10.72 -1.60 11.64
CA VAL A 258 11.54 -0.39 11.56
C VAL A 258 12.18 -0.29 10.18
N GLU A 259 12.29 0.93 9.68
CA GLU A 259 13.01 1.26 8.45
C GLU A 259 14.34 1.91 8.82
N ILE A 260 15.41 1.55 8.10
CA ILE A 260 16.73 2.10 8.34
C ILE A 260 17.15 2.89 7.12
N GLN A 261 17.19 4.21 7.29
CA GLN A 261 17.61 5.12 6.24
C GLN A 261 19.14 5.17 6.21
N ALA A 262 19.74 4.28 5.43
CA ALA A 262 21.19 4.18 5.28
C ALA A 262 21.67 4.95 4.04
N GLU A 263 22.56 5.92 4.24
CA GLU A 263 23.14 6.68 3.14
C GLU A 263 24.37 5.96 2.58
N LEU A 264 24.36 5.68 1.28
CA LEU A 264 25.45 5.03 0.57
C LEU A 264 26.20 6.05 -0.30
N PRO A 265 27.44 6.42 0.06
CA PRO A 265 28.23 7.32 -0.77
C PRO A 265 28.44 6.73 -2.18
N MET A 266 28.32 7.56 -3.21
CA MET A 266 28.35 7.15 -4.61
C MET A 266 29.58 6.34 -5.02
N GLN A 267 30.72 6.54 -4.36
CA GLN A 267 31.94 5.77 -4.59
C GLN A 267 31.78 4.29 -4.24
N HIS A 268 31.06 3.98 -3.15
CA HIS A 268 30.81 2.61 -2.73
C HIS A 268 29.71 1.95 -3.58
N THR A 269 28.69 2.71 -3.97
CA THR A 269 27.63 2.24 -4.87
C THR A 269 28.19 1.80 -6.22
N LYS A 270 29.10 2.58 -6.82
CA LYS A 270 29.76 2.20 -8.09
C LYS A 270 30.52 0.88 -7.99
N ARG A 271 31.24 0.66 -6.87
CA ARG A 271 31.96 -0.60 -6.63
C ARG A 271 31.00 -1.79 -6.50
N LEU A 272 29.92 -1.62 -5.74
CA LEU A 272 28.90 -2.66 -5.56
C LEU A 272 28.25 -3.05 -6.91
N LEU A 273 27.82 -2.07 -7.70
CA LEU A 273 27.21 -2.30 -9.01
C LEU A 273 28.19 -2.95 -10.01
N SER A 274 29.44 -2.51 -10.02
CA SER A 274 30.47 -3.05 -10.93
C SER A 274 30.82 -4.52 -10.65
N ALA A 275 30.69 -4.95 -9.39
CA ALA A 275 30.97 -6.32 -8.97
C ALA A 275 29.85 -7.31 -9.35
N ILE A 276 28.63 -6.82 -9.56
CA ILE A 276 27.45 -7.65 -9.87
C ILE A 276 27.30 -7.86 -11.38
N HIS A 277 27.53 -6.81 -12.18
CA HIS A 277 27.29 -6.85 -13.64
C HIS A 277 28.54 -7.07 -14.49
N GLY A 278 29.71 -7.28 -13.89
CA GLY A 278 30.94 -7.53 -14.64
C GLY A 278 31.31 -6.35 -15.55
N ALA A 279 31.91 -5.31 -14.96
CA ALA A 279 32.73 -4.32 -15.68
C ALA A 279 32.24 -3.84 -17.06
N SER A 280 31.06 -3.21 -17.14
CA SER A 280 30.83 -1.98 -17.92
C SER A 280 29.36 -1.59 -17.88
N LEU A 281 28.97 -0.80 -16.88
CA LEU A 281 27.72 -0.06 -16.92
C LEU A 281 28.07 1.43 -17.02
N ASN A 282 27.81 2.03 -18.17
CA ASN A 282 27.64 3.47 -18.29
C ASN A 282 26.32 3.83 -17.58
N VAL A 283 26.35 3.88 -16.25
CA VAL A 283 25.17 4.23 -15.44
C VAL A 283 24.96 5.74 -15.55
N ALA A 284 24.05 6.15 -16.43
CA ALA A 284 23.50 7.50 -16.37
C ALA A 284 22.74 7.68 -15.04
N PRO A 285 22.82 8.85 -14.37
CA PRO A 285 22.24 9.06 -13.03
C PRO A 285 20.76 8.67 -12.90
N ALA A 286 19.99 8.86 -13.98
CA ALA A 286 18.55 8.66 -14.02
C ALA A 286 18.08 7.20 -13.86
N ASN A 287 18.93 6.19 -14.16
CA ASN A 287 18.52 4.77 -14.15
C ASN A 287 19.00 4.00 -12.91
N SER A 288 19.67 4.68 -11.97
CA SER A 288 20.33 4.03 -10.82
C SER A 288 19.35 3.43 -9.80
N ALA A 289 18.19 4.06 -9.57
CA ALA A 289 17.19 3.56 -8.62
C ALA A 289 16.48 2.28 -9.10
N GLN A 290 16.17 2.17 -10.39
CA GLN A 290 15.57 0.96 -10.97
C GLN A 290 16.54 -0.23 -10.96
N LEU A 291 17.82 0.02 -11.26
CA LEU A 291 18.87 -1.01 -11.20
C LEU A 291 19.05 -1.60 -9.80
N ILE A 292 18.85 -0.81 -8.73
CA ILE A 292 18.96 -1.31 -7.35
C ILE A 292 17.80 -2.26 -7.02
N ASN A 293 16.59 -1.98 -7.51
CA ASN A 293 15.43 -2.86 -7.28
C ASN A 293 15.51 -4.19 -8.04
N ASP A 294 16.13 -4.19 -9.23
CA ASP A 294 16.32 -5.40 -10.04
C ASP A 294 17.42 -6.31 -9.47
N ILE A 295 18.34 -5.74 -8.68
CA ILE A 295 19.40 -6.46 -8.00
C ILE A 295 18.86 -6.82 -6.62
N HIS A 296 18.41 -8.06 -6.42
CA HIS A 296 17.94 -8.58 -5.13
C HIS A 296 19.03 -8.55 -4.04
N LEU A 297 19.36 -7.36 -3.53
CA LEU A 297 20.35 -7.12 -2.51
C LEU A 297 19.88 -7.75 -1.20
N LYS A 298 20.81 -8.42 -0.51
CA LYS A 298 20.59 -8.90 0.85
C LYS A 298 21.26 -7.92 1.79
N ALA A 299 20.52 -7.43 2.78
CA ALA A 299 21.06 -6.57 3.81
C ALA A 299 21.08 -7.30 5.16
N GLN A 300 22.13 -7.05 5.93
CA GLN A 300 22.19 -7.41 7.33
C GLN A 300 22.40 -6.14 8.12
N VAL A 301 21.57 -5.95 9.15
CA VAL A 301 21.62 -4.81 10.03
C VAL A 301 22.31 -5.23 11.30
N ARG A 302 23.29 -4.44 11.74
CA ARG A 302 23.93 -4.60 13.04
C ARG A 302 23.70 -3.35 13.88
N TRP A 303 23.24 -3.52 15.11
CA TRP A 303 23.21 -2.41 16.06
C TRP A 303 24.63 -2.05 16.47
N VAL A 304 25.02 -0.78 16.25
CA VAL A 304 26.42 -0.33 16.39
C VAL A 304 26.95 -0.47 17.83
N ASP A 305 26.07 -0.29 18.82
CA ASP A 305 26.38 -0.32 20.26
C ASP A 305 26.05 -1.67 20.95
N GLY A 306 25.71 -2.71 20.18
CA GLY A 306 24.87 -3.82 20.64
C GLY A 306 25.59 -5.17 20.68
N GLY A 307 26.87 -5.21 21.04
CA GLY A 307 27.66 -6.45 21.10
C GLY A 307 27.60 -7.30 19.80
N GLU A 308 28.05 -8.55 19.87
CA GLU A 308 28.03 -9.47 18.71
C GLU A 308 26.64 -10.09 18.42
N GLN A 309 25.64 -9.85 19.27
CA GLN A 309 24.34 -10.56 19.23
C GLN A 309 23.18 -9.77 18.56
N ALA A 310 23.40 -8.53 18.14
CA ALA A 310 22.37 -7.66 17.57
C ALA A 310 22.45 -7.58 16.03
N ILE A 311 22.35 -8.73 15.35
CA ILE A 311 22.35 -8.82 13.88
C ILE A 311 21.00 -9.36 13.40
N TRP A 312 20.36 -8.63 12.48
CA TRP A 312 19.09 -9.03 11.87
C TRP A 312 19.20 -9.03 10.34
N GLU A 313 18.48 -9.94 9.70
CA GLU A 313 18.30 -9.92 8.25
C GLU A 313 17.31 -8.81 7.87
N ALA A 314 17.67 -8.00 6.88
CA ALA A 314 16.86 -6.89 6.39
C ALA A 314 16.59 -7.01 4.89
N ARG A 315 15.50 -6.39 4.46
CA ARG A 315 15.13 -6.26 3.06
C ARG A 315 15.44 -4.84 2.58
N VAL A 316 16.06 -4.75 1.41
CA VAL A 316 16.33 -3.51 0.68
C VAL A 316 15.23 -3.29 -0.36
#